data_AF-A0A344UAJ9-F1
#
_entry.id   AF-A0A344UAJ9-F1
#
_cell.length_a   1.000
_cell.length_b   1.000
_cell.length_c   1.000
_cell.angle_alpha   90.00
_cell.angle_beta   90.00
_cell.angle_gamma   90.00
#
_symmetry.space_group_name_H-M   'P 1'
#
loop_
_entity.id
_entity.type
_entity.pdbx_description
1 polymer ?
#
loop_
_entity_poly.entity_id
_entity_poly.type
_entity_poly.pdbx_seq_one_letter_code
_entity_poly.pdbx_strand_id
1 'polypeptide(L)'
;MALPAAMPTAKERPRRTRTKRVSTRPALKLSKLPPSHIDLLDPLQATLVCKDCGTWVPITGMNSRVQKVVPHHTGKAHIADAIHCRGSNRRIDWDLTIPQWRQALTDAITEASSRTATTVLPKPFSPQTNWALQARAERTAAGRKADWQAVLPRVADADKARRAVPAGDTPAEARSVPTDHLTVQRLAS
;
A
#
# COMPACT_ATOMS: atom_id res chain seq x y z
N MET A 1 -10.34 37.56 33.31
CA MET A 1 -9.37 36.51 32.95
C MET A 1 -9.89 35.81 31.71
N ALA A 2 -9.22 35.98 30.56
CA ALA A 2 -9.62 35.31 29.32
C ALA A 2 -9.12 33.87 29.35
N LEU A 3 -10.03 32.90 29.20
CA LEU A 3 -9.67 31.50 28.98
C LEU A 3 -8.77 31.44 27.73
N PRO A 4 -7.59 30.81 27.77
CA PRO A 4 -6.80 30.63 26.57
C PRO A 4 -7.63 29.78 25.61
N ALA A 5 -7.94 30.33 24.43
CA ALA A 5 -8.58 29.57 23.37
C ALA A 5 -7.74 28.32 23.08
N ALA A 6 -8.36 27.15 23.15
CA ALA A 6 -7.68 25.88 22.84
C ALA A 6 -6.99 26.00 21.47
N MET A 7 -5.73 25.60 21.39
CA MET A 7 -5.00 25.65 20.13
C MET A 7 -5.72 24.82 19.06
N PRO A 8 -5.84 25.31 17.82
CA PRO A 8 -6.42 24.51 16.76
C PRO A 8 -5.55 23.27 16.52
N THR A 9 -6.18 22.15 16.17
CA THR A 9 -5.47 20.92 15.85
C THR A 9 -4.87 20.97 14.45
N ALA A 10 -3.78 20.22 14.25
CA ALA A 10 -3.10 20.10 12.98
C ALA A 10 -4.07 19.59 11.90
N LYS A 11 -4.05 20.23 10.74
CA LYS A 11 -4.87 19.83 9.59
C LYS A 11 -4.19 18.76 8.74
N GLU A 12 -4.99 18.02 7.98
CA GLU A 12 -4.50 17.19 6.89
C GLU A 12 -3.67 18.02 5.90
N ARG A 13 -2.68 17.36 5.32
CA ARG A 13 -1.71 18.03 4.45
C ARG A 13 -2.29 18.13 3.05
N PRO A 14 -2.31 19.33 2.46
CA PRO A 14 -2.77 19.46 1.09
C PRO A 14 -1.80 18.74 0.16
N ARG A 15 -2.31 18.02 -0.85
CA ARG A 15 -1.46 17.42 -1.89
C ARG A 15 -0.79 18.48 -2.77
N ARG A 16 -1.54 19.55 -3.08
CA ARG A 16 -1.08 20.67 -3.90
C ARG A 16 -1.51 21.99 -3.27
N THR A 17 -0.69 23.02 -3.44
CA THR A 17 -1.06 24.38 -3.03
C THR A 17 -0.83 25.36 -4.17
N ARG A 18 -1.68 26.41 -4.23
CA ARG A 18 -1.54 27.52 -5.19
C ARG A 18 -0.69 28.67 -4.62
N THR A 19 -0.28 28.59 -3.35
CA THR A 19 0.50 29.68 -2.74
C THR A 19 1.80 29.92 -3.50
N LYS A 20 2.12 31.19 -3.77
CA LYS A 20 3.41 31.58 -4.34
C LYS A 20 4.51 31.72 -3.27
N ARG A 21 4.16 31.69 -1.97
CA ARG A 21 5.12 31.84 -0.86
C ARG A 21 6.18 30.75 -0.90
N VAL A 22 7.45 31.15 -0.81
CA VAL A 22 8.60 30.24 -0.73
C VAL A 22 9.36 30.54 0.54
N SER A 23 9.86 29.51 1.22
CA SER A 23 10.71 29.69 2.40
C SER A 23 12.05 30.33 2.00
N THR A 24 12.58 31.21 2.85
CA THR A 24 13.92 31.81 2.68
C THR A 24 15.05 30.85 3.01
N ARG A 25 14.75 29.67 3.57
CA ARG A 25 15.72 28.65 3.94
C ARG A 25 16.37 28.02 2.70
N PRO A 26 17.60 27.48 2.84
CA PRO A 26 18.28 26.80 1.74
C PRO A 26 17.45 25.66 1.17
N ALA A 27 17.49 25.50 -0.16
CA ALA A 27 16.78 24.43 -0.85
C ALA A 27 17.19 23.04 -0.34
N LEU A 28 16.25 22.11 -0.36
CA LEU A 28 16.49 20.70 -0.06
C LEU A 28 17.03 20.03 -1.33
N LYS A 29 18.31 19.67 -1.28
CA LYS A 29 18.93 18.77 -2.26
C LYS A 29 18.39 17.35 -2.06
N LEU A 30 17.86 16.76 -3.12
CA LEU A 30 17.30 15.41 -3.06
C LEU A 30 18.40 14.36 -2.82
N SER A 31 19.59 14.53 -3.40
CA SER A 31 20.74 13.64 -3.16
C SER A 31 21.18 13.59 -1.69
N LYS A 32 20.86 14.62 -0.90
CA LYS A 32 21.19 14.71 0.54
C LYS A 32 20.11 14.13 1.45
N LEU A 33 19.09 13.50 0.89
CA LEU A 33 18.08 12.74 1.62
C LEU A 33 18.35 11.25 1.40
N PRO A 34 18.07 10.38 2.39
CA PRO A 34 18.07 8.95 2.16
C PRO A 34 17.14 8.60 0.99
N PRO A 35 17.52 7.67 0.08
CA PRO A 35 16.65 7.28 -1.04
C PRO A 35 15.27 6.80 -0.58
N SER A 36 15.19 6.13 0.57
CA SER A 36 13.95 5.67 1.23
C SER A 36 13.09 6.78 1.84
N HIS A 37 13.63 8.01 1.95
CA HIS A 37 12.93 9.19 2.44
C HIS A 37 12.38 10.06 1.30
N ILE A 38 12.42 9.56 0.07
CA ILE A 38 11.94 10.24 -1.11
C ILE A 38 11.08 9.22 -1.85
N ASP A 39 9.94 9.65 -2.38
CA ASP A 39 9.13 8.85 -3.29
C ASP A 39 8.86 9.68 -4.56
N LEU A 40 9.49 9.26 -5.66
CA LEU A 40 9.35 9.86 -6.98
C LEU A 40 8.67 8.89 -7.99
N LEU A 41 8.04 7.80 -7.53
CA LEU A 41 7.45 6.79 -8.42
C LEU A 41 6.29 7.32 -9.26
N ASP A 42 5.50 8.23 -8.69
CA ASP A 42 4.46 8.96 -9.39
C ASP A 42 4.87 10.44 -9.52
N PRO A 43 5.32 10.92 -10.71
CA PRO A 43 5.81 12.29 -10.84
C PRO A 43 4.74 13.35 -10.52
N LEU A 44 3.44 12.99 -10.49
CA LEU A 44 2.37 13.89 -10.07
C LEU A 44 2.12 13.88 -8.56
N GLN A 45 2.62 12.88 -7.84
CA GLN A 45 2.47 12.70 -6.39
C GLN A 45 3.82 12.60 -5.66
N ALA A 46 4.87 13.20 -6.22
CA ALA A 46 6.20 13.19 -5.61
C ALA A 46 6.15 13.67 -4.16
N THR A 47 6.67 12.87 -3.23
CA THR A 47 6.70 13.17 -1.80
C THR A 47 8.10 12.94 -1.23
N LEU A 48 8.40 13.55 -0.09
CA LEU A 48 9.64 13.29 0.64
C LEU A 48 9.41 13.43 2.14
N VAL A 49 10.36 12.97 2.95
CA VAL A 49 10.36 13.19 4.39
C VAL A 49 10.96 14.56 4.71
N CYS A 50 10.20 15.41 5.39
CA CYS A 50 10.67 16.72 5.82
C CYS A 50 11.77 16.58 6.88
N LYS A 51 12.93 17.22 6.68
CA LYS A 51 14.05 17.18 7.65
C LYS A 51 13.72 17.81 9.01
N ASP A 52 12.77 18.74 9.05
CA ASP A 52 12.44 19.47 10.29
C ASP A 52 11.38 18.73 11.15
N CYS A 53 10.48 17.94 10.55
CA CYS A 53 9.40 17.25 11.30
C CYS A 53 9.33 15.73 11.09
N GLY A 54 10.21 15.16 10.26
CA GLY A 54 10.31 13.71 10.05
C GLY A 54 9.10 13.06 9.37
N THR A 55 8.16 13.85 8.83
CA THR A 55 6.95 13.30 8.22
C THR A 55 6.96 13.43 6.70
N TRP A 56 6.27 12.52 6.02
CA TRP A 56 6.03 12.52 4.57
C TRP A 56 5.21 13.73 4.11
N VAL A 57 5.78 14.51 3.20
CA VAL A 57 5.25 15.76 2.71
C VAL A 57 5.24 15.79 1.18
N PRO A 58 4.09 16.13 0.56
CA PRO A 58 4.01 16.32 -0.89
C PRO A 58 4.89 17.45 -1.40
N ILE A 59 5.45 17.25 -2.60
CA ILE A 59 6.10 18.27 -3.40
C ILE A 59 5.04 18.87 -4.32
N THR A 60 4.94 20.19 -4.32
CA THR A 60 4.01 20.94 -5.14
C THR A 60 4.75 21.72 -6.22
N GLY A 61 4.02 22.07 -7.28
CA GLY A 61 4.58 22.85 -8.39
C GLY A 61 5.44 22.03 -9.35
N MET A 62 5.19 20.72 -9.50
CA MET A 62 5.92 19.86 -10.45
C MET A 62 5.96 20.46 -11.87
N ASN A 63 4.84 21.06 -12.31
CA ASN A 63 4.71 21.72 -13.62
C ASN A 63 5.05 23.22 -13.57
N SER A 64 5.74 23.71 -12.55
CA SER A 64 6.05 25.13 -12.35
C SER A 64 7.57 25.35 -12.26
N ARG A 65 8.05 26.59 -12.41
CA ARG A 65 9.49 26.91 -12.28
C ARG A 65 10.04 26.68 -10.86
N VAL A 66 9.18 26.60 -9.85
CA VAL A 66 9.56 26.45 -8.44
C VAL A 66 8.82 25.28 -7.83
N GLN A 67 9.54 24.18 -7.63
CA GLN A 67 9.10 23.03 -6.84
C GLN A 67 9.43 23.25 -5.37
N LYS A 68 8.49 22.93 -4.49
CA LYS A 68 8.65 23.11 -3.05
C LYS A 68 7.76 22.15 -2.28
N VAL A 69 8.10 21.93 -1.02
CA VAL A 69 7.25 21.19 -0.08
C VAL A 69 5.97 21.98 0.21
N VAL A 70 4.83 21.31 0.30
CA VAL A 70 3.56 21.94 0.73
C VAL A 70 3.65 22.50 2.17
N PRO A 71 2.85 23.54 2.51
CA PRO A 71 2.67 23.95 3.89
C PRO A 71 2.15 22.79 4.75
N HIS A 72 2.77 22.56 5.90
CA HIS A 72 2.36 21.48 6.80
C HIS A 72 2.66 21.83 8.27
N HIS A 73 1.97 21.13 9.17
CA HIS A 73 2.23 21.15 10.61
C HIS A 73 3.22 20.05 11.00
N THR A 74 3.85 20.18 12.17
CA THR A 74 4.83 19.21 12.69
C THR A 74 4.20 17.91 13.20
N GLY A 75 2.98 17.98 13.73
CA GLY A 75 2.30 16.83 14.35
C GLY A 75 1.28 16.12 13.44
N LYS A 76 0.68 15.05 13.99
CA LYS A 76 -0.35 14.26 13.32
C LYS A 76 -1.66 15.04 13.23
N ALA A 77 -2.31 14.97 12.06
CA ALA A 77 -3.57 15.64 11.81
C ALA A 77 -4.65 15.24 12.82
N HIS A 78 -5.49 16.19 13.21
CA HIS A 78 -6.60 16.08 14.16
C HIS A 78 -6.23 15.70 15.59
N ILE A 79 -4.95 15.50 15.90
CA ILE A 79 -4.48 15.03 17.22
C ILE A 79 -3.54 16.06 17.86
N ALA A 80 -2.49 16.46 17.15
CA ALA A 80 -1.51 17.38 17.68
C ALA A 80 -1.93 18.84 17.45
N ASP A 81 -1.31 19.77 18.18
CA ASP A 81 -1.46 21.20 17.94
C ASP A 81 -1.03 21.59 16.52
N ALA A 82 -1.70 22.58 15.93
CA ALA A 82 -1.41 23.12 14.59
C ALA A 82 -0.13 23.96 14.55
N ILE A 83 0.97 23.42 15.06
CA ILE A 83 2.28 24.09 15.05
C ILE A 83 2.84 24.05 13.62
N HIS A 84 3.02 25.24 13.04
CA HIS A 84 3.56 25.37 11.69
C HIS A 84 4.99 24.84 11.59
N CYS A 85 5.25 23.92 10.66
CA CYS A 85 6.59 23.40 10.47
C CYS A 85 7.49 24.42 9.75
N ARG A 86 8.70 24.65 10.29
CA ARG A 86 9.74 25.50 9.68
C ARG A 86 10.24 25.01 8.31
N GLY A 87 9.94 23.76 7.95
CA GLY A 87 10.23 23.16 6.65
C GLY A 87 9.14 23.38 5.60
N SER A 88 8.03 24.04 5.96
CA SER A 88 6.95 24.39 5.03
C SER A 88 7.43 25.29 3.89
N ASN A 89 6.88 25.10 2.69
CA ASN A 89 7.22 25.90 1.49
C ASN A 89 8.72 25.91 1.13
N ARG A 90 9.50 24.94 1.63
CA ARG A 90 10.93 24.87 1.36
C ARG A 90 11.18 24.38 -0.07
N ARG A 91 12.05 25.08 -0.80
CA ARG A 91 12.38 24.75 -2.20
C ARG A 91 13.03 23.38 -2.29
N ILE A 92 12.76 22.69 -3.38
CA ILE A 92 13.47 21.47 -3.77
C ILE A 92 14.52 21.83 -4.81
N ASP A 93 15.71 21.27 -4.63
CA ASP A 93 16.79 21.30 -5.61
C ASP A 93 16.90 19.89 -6.23
N TRP A 94 16.61 19.79 -7.52
CA TRP A 94 16.55 18.54 -8.29
C TRP A 94 17.94 18.17 -8.79
N ASP A 95 18.83 17.87 -7.86
CA ASP A 95 20.21 17.50 -8.13
C ASP A 95 20.39 16.01 -8.47
N LEU A 96 19.31 15.23 -8.44
CA LEU A 96 19.26 13.91 -9.06
C LEU A 96 18.00 13.73 -9.90
N THR A 97 18.15 12.91 -10.95
CA THR A 97 17.06 12.49 -11.83
C THR A 97 16.27 11.33 -11.22
N ILE A 98 15.03 11.13 -11.68
CA ILE A 98 14.20 9.99 -11.24
C ILE A 98 14.90 8.63 -11.48
N PRO A 99 15.56 8.36 -12.62
CA PRO A 99 16.32 7.13 -12.81
C PRO A 99 17.47 6.96 -11.81
N GLN A 100 18.23 8.02 -11.53
CA GLN A 100 19.30 7.99 -10.53
C GLN A 100 18.76 7.71 -9.13
N TRP A 101 17.60 8.28 -8.77
CA TRP A 101 16.94 7.98 -7.50
C TRP A 101 16.50 6.52 -7.42
N ARG A 102 15.89 5.97 -8.49
CA ARG A 102 15.50 4.55 -8.54
C ARG A 102 16.69 3.64 -8.34
N GLN A 103 17.81 3.93 -9.01
CA GLN A 103 19.05 3.17 -8.83
C GLN A 103 19.54 3.24 -7.37
N ALA A 104 19.63 4.45 -6.80
CA ALA A 104 20.05 4.62 -5.41
C ALA A 104 19.13 3.92 -4.40
N LEU A 105 17.82 3.85 -4.69
CA LEU A 105 16.87 3.09 -3.89
C LEU A 105 17.11 1.58 -4.00
N THR A 106 17.30 1.06 -5.22
CA THR A 106 17.63 -0.35 -5.44
C THR A 106 18.92 -0.74 -4.73
N ASP A 107 19.98 0.06 -4.88
CA ASP A 107 21.28 -0.19 -4.24
C ASP A 107 21.15 -0.22 -2.71
N ALA A 108 20.38 0.72 -2.14
CA ALA A 108 20.12 0.76 -0.70
C ALA A 108 19.33 -0.45 -0.21
N ILE A 109 18.35 -0.93 -0.99
CA ILE A 109 17.58 -2.15 -0.66
C ILE A 109 18.50 -3.37 -0.73
N THR A 110 19.30 -3.52 -1.78
CA THR A 110 20.25 -4.63 -1.94
C THR A 110 21.25 -4.68 -0.79
N GLU A 111 21.82 -3.55 -0.40
CA GLU A 111 22.74 -3.45 0.73
C GLU A 111 22.07 -3.75 2.07
N ALA A 112 20.81 -3.32 2.27
CA ALA A 112 20.08 -3.68 3.48
C ALA A 112 19.80 -5.18 3.53
N SER A 113 19.38 -5.78 2.41
CA SER A 113 19.12 -7.21 2.30
C SER A 113 20.39 -8.06 2.49
N SER A 114 21.57 -7.60 2.05
CA SER A 114 22.83 -8.34 2.22
C SER A 114 23.24 -8.47 3.68
N ARG A 115 22.96 -7.47 4.53
CA ARG A 115 23.24 -7.48 5.98
C ARG A 115 22.30 -8.38 6.76
N THR A 116 21.06 -8.50 6.32
CA THR A 116 20.04 -9.40 6.88
C THR A 116 19.95 -10.66 6.02
N ALA A 117 21.05 -11.39 5.89
CA ALA A 117 21.04 -12.71 5.30
C ALA A 117 20.27 -13.67 6.22
N THR A 118 18.93 -13.63 6.15
CA THR A 118 18.10 -14.75 6.61
C THR A 118 18.39 -15.89 5.66
N THR A 119 19.24 -16.83 6.09
CA THR A 119 19.34 -18.13 5.43
C THR A 119 17.96 -18.75 5.53
N VAL A 120 17.18 -18.62 4.46
CA VAL A 120 15.93 -19.36 4.30
C VAL A 120 16.37 -20.81 4.11
N LEU A 121 16.48 -21.54 5.21
CA LEU A 121 16.65 -22.98 5.14
C LEU A 121 15.45 -23.51 4.36
N PRO A 122 15.68 -24.25 3.26
CA PRO A 122 14.61 -24.96 2.58
C PRO A 122 13.86 -25.77 3.63
N LYS A 123 12.53 -25.67 3.65
CA LYS A 123 11.74 -26.55 4.50
C LYS A 123 12.13 -27.98 4.14
N PRO A 124 12.56 -28.83 5.10
CA PRO A 124 13.03 -30.16 4.80
C PRO A 124 11.99 -30.88 3.95
N PHE A 125 12.41 -31.25 2.75
CA PHE A 125 11.55 -31.90 1.77
C PHE A 125 11.36 -33.34 2.22
N SER A 126 10.21 -33.64 2.85
CA SER A 126 9.95 -34.99 3.32
C SER A 126 9.59 -35.90 2.13
N PRO A 127 9.86 -37.21 2.22
CA PRO A 127 9.37 -38.18 1.25
C PRO A 127 7.84 -38.11 1.04
N GLN A 128 7.09 -37.78 2.09
CA GLN A 128 5.64 -37.55 2.01
C GLN A 128 5.27 -36.33 1.16
N THR A 129 6.02 -35.23 1.27
CA THR A 129 5.81 -34.05 0.42
C THR A 129 6.12 -34.38 -1.04
N ASN A 130 7.17 -35.16 -1.31
CA ASN A 130 7.48 -35.62 -2.66
C ASN A 130 6.35 -36.48 -3.24
N TRP A 131 5.90 -37.48 -2.48
CA TRP A 131 4.81 -38.36 -2.89
C TRP A 131 3.51 -37.59 -3.17
N ALA A 132 3.15 -36.64 -2.31
CA ALA A 132 1.95 -35.83 -2.50
C ALA A 132 2.04 -34.93 -3.76
N LEU A 133 3.23 -34.41 -4.07
CA LEU A 133 3.46 -33.61 -5.28
C LEU A 133 3.42 -34.48 -6.54
N GLN A 134 4.05 -35.65 -6.52
CA GLN A 134 4.02 -36.63 -7.61
C GLN A 134 2.59 -37.12 -7.87
N ALA A 135 1.85 -37.53 -6.83
CA ALA A 135 0.44 -37.91 -6.94
C ALA A 135 -0.45 -36.76 -7.46
N ARG A 136 -0.06 -35.50 -7.23
CA ARG A 136 -0.76 -34.33 -7.78
C ARG A 136 -0.40 -34.07 -9.25
N ALA A 137 0.84 -34.31 -9.64
CA ALA A 137 1.31 -34.20 -11.02
C ALA A 137 0.76 -35.31 -11.92
N GLU A 138 0.62 -36.53 -11.39
CA GLU A 138 0.07 -37.70 -12.07
C GLU A 138 -1.46 -37.66 -12.19
N ARG A 139 -2.14 -36.76 -11.47
CA ARG A 139 -3.60 -36.61 -11.58
C ARG A 139 -4.02 -36.06 -12.93
N THR A 140 -4.54 -36.94 -13.77
CA THR A 140 -5.14 -36.61 -15.05
C THR A 140 -6.47 -35.84 -14.87
N ALA A 141 -6.91 -35.13 -15.92
CA ALA A 141 -8.22 -34.48 -15.91
C ALA A 141 -9.38 -35.48 -15.73
N ALA A 142 -9.24 -36.69 -16.28
CA ALA A 142 -10.19 -37.77 -16.11
C ALA A 142 -10.25 -38.25 -14.65
N GLY A 143 -9.09 -38.43 -14.00
CA GLY A 143 -9.02 -38.78 -12.57
C GLY A 143 -9.69 -37.73 -11.68
N ARG A 144 -9.45 -36.44 -11.94
CA ARG A 144 -10.13 -35.36 -11.19
C ARG A 144 -11.66 -35.38 -11.36
N LYS A 145 -12.15 -35.73 -12.54
CA LYS A 145 -13.60 -35.85 -12.80
C LYS A 145 -14.19 -37.04 -12.06
N ALA A 146 -13.50 -38.18 -12.04
CA ALA A 146 -13.89 -39.37 -11.29
C ALA A 146 -13.88 -39.12 -9.77
N ASP A 147 -12.83 -38.49 -9.25
CA ASP A 147 -12.73 -38.08 -7.83
C ASP A 147 -13.90 -37.17 -7.43
N TRP A 148 -14.22 -36.18 -8.27
CA TRP A 148 -15.35 -35.29 -8.04
C TRP A 148 -16.68 -36.04 -8.06
N GLN A 149 -16.89 -36.92 -9.05
CA GLN A 149 -18.08 -37.77 -9.14
C GLN A 149 -18.25 -38.67 -7.91
N ALA A 150 -17.17 -39.22 -7.36
CA ALA A 150 -17.21 -40.03 -6.15
C ALA A 150 -17.62 -39.22 -4.90
N VAL A 151 -17.31 -37.92 -4.87
CA VAL A 151 -17.63 -37.02 -3.74
C VAL A 151 -19.02 -36.38 -3.88
N LEU A 152 -19.64 -36.38 -5.08
CA LEU A 152 -20.97 -35.80 -5.32
C LEU A 152 -22.07 -36.26 -4.35
N PRO A 153 -22.20 -37.56 -4.00
CA PRO A 153 -23.25 -38.00 -3.06
C PRO A 153 -23.07 -37.36 -1.68
N ARG A 154 -21.83 -37.31 -1.18
CA ARG A 154 -21.51 -36.72 0.13
C ARG A 154 -21.74 -35.21 0.15
N VAL A 155 -21.48 -34.52 -0.96
CA VAL A 155 -21.82 -33.09 -1.12
C VAL A 155 -23.33 -32.91 -1.09
N ALA A 156 -24.08 -33.74 -1.81
CA ALA A 156 -25.55 -33.69 -1.82
C ALA A 156 -26.14 -33.93 -0.42
N ASP A 157 -25.60 -34.88 0.34
CA ASP A 157 -26.00 -35.14 1.73
C ASP A 157 -25.70 -33.94 2.64
N ALA A 158 -24.50 -33.36 2.51
CA ALA A 158 -24.12 -32.17 3.27
C ALA A 158 -24.99 -30.94 2.91
N ASP A 159 -25.35 -30.78 1.64
CA ASP A 159 -26.27 -29.73 1.18
C ASP A 159 -27.69 -29.96 1.71
N LYS A 160 -28.16 -31.21 1.73
CA LYS A 160 -29.46 -31.58 2.32
C LYS A 160 -29.50 -31.28 3.82
N ALA A 161 -28.44 -31.60 4.55
CA ALA A 161 -28.31 -31.27 5.97
C ALA A 161 -28.26 -29.75 6.19
N ARG A 162 -27.54 -28.99 5.35
CA ARG A 162 -27.53 -27.52 5.41
C ARG A 162 -28.88 -26.87 5.13
N ARG A 163 -29.72 -27.48 4.28
CA ARG A 163 -31.09 -27.02 4.00
C ARG A 163 -32.07 -27.32 5.13
N ALA A 164 -31.76 -28.26 6.01
CA ALA A 164 -32.53 -28.49 7.22
C ALA A 164 -32.24 -27.35 8.20
N VAL A 165 -33.03 -26.27 8.11
CA VAL A 165 -33.02 -25.18 9.07
C VAL A 165 -33.48 -25.73 10.42
N PRO A 166 -32.69 -25.63 11.51
CA PRO A 166 -33.17 -25.94 12.84
C PRO A 166 -34.34 -25.01 13.17
N ALA A 167 -35.48 -25.57 13.62
CA ALA A 167 -36.57 -24.76 14.14
C ALA A 167 -36.08 -24.04 15.41
N GLY A 168 -35.75 -22.74 15.30
CA GLY A 168 -35.33 -21.97 16.47
C GLY A 168 -34.67 -20.62 16.23
N ASP A 169 -33.91 -20.44 15.15
CA ASP A 169 -33.25 -19.15 14.87
C ASP A 169 -33.45 -18.75 13.42
N THR A 170 -34.18 -17.67 13.18
CA THR A 170 -34.17 -16.98 11.90
C THR A 170 -32.77 -16.37 11.71
N PRO A 171 -32.03 -16.72 10.65
CA PRO A 171 -30.83 -15.98 10.30
C PRO A 171 -31.24 -14.51 10.11
N ALA A 172 -30.57 -13.59 10.80
CA ALA A 172 -30.75 -12.15 10.56
C ALA A 172 -30.69 -11.91 9.04
N GLU A 173 -31.71 -11.23 8.49
CA GLU A 173 -31.88 -11.01 7.06
C GLU A 173 -30.53 -10.71 6.39
N ALA A 174 -30.00 -11.69 5.65
CA ALA A 174 -28.81 -11.45 4.87
C ALA A 174 -29.18 -10.43 3.79
N ARG A 175 -28.43 -9.34 3.71
CA ARG A 175 -28.57 -8.36 2.62
C ARG A 175 -28.54 -9.11 1.29
N SER A 176 -29.48 -8.81 0.40
CA SER A 176 -29.54 -9.40 -0.93
C SER A 176 -28.20 -9.17 -1.64
N VAL A 177 -27.55 -10.27 -2.04
CA VAL A 177 -26.35 -10.21 -2.87
C VAL A 177 -26.81 -10.12 -4.32
N PRO A 178 -26.44 -9.07 -5.06
CA PRO A 178 -26.75 -9.00 -6.49
C PRO A 178 -26.13 -10.19 -7.23
N THR A 179 -26.96 -10.96 -7.92
CA THR A 179 -26.59 -12.14 -8.72
C THR A 179 -26.34 -11.82 -10.19
N ASP A 180 -26.06 -10.56 -10.52
CA ASP A 180 -25.65 -10.16 -11.87
C ASP A 180 -24.28 -10.78 -12.18
N HIS A 181 -24.30 -11.98 -12.73
CA HIS A 181 -23.12 -12.61 -13.31
C HIS A 181 -22.72 -11.80 -14.54
N LEU A 182 -21.48 -11.29 -14.55
CA LEU A 182 -20.87 -10.74 -15.76
C LEU A 182 -20.74 -11.86 -16.79
N THR A 183 -21.61 -11.86 -17.80
CA THR A 183 -21.50 -12.74 -18.96
C THR A 183 -20.25 -12.34 -19.74
N VAL A 184 -19.17 -13.10 -19.57
CA VAL A 184 -17.99 -12.96 -20.44
C VAL A 184 -18.38 -13.50 -21.82
N GLN A 185 -18.74 -12.59 -22.74
CA GLN A 185 -18.91 -12.95 -24.15
C GLN A 185 -17.57 -13.45 -24.68
N ARG A 186 -17.50 -14.73 -25.05
CA ARG A 186 -16.40 -15.25 -25.86
C ARG A 186 -16.51 -14.62 -27.24
N LEU A 187 -15.47 -13.90 -27.65
CA LEU A 187 -15.29 -13.52 -29.06
C LEU A 187 -15.20 -14.82 -29.88
N ALA A 188 -16.13 -14.97 -30.83
CA ALA A 188 -16.06 -16.03 -31.82
C ALA A 188 -14.83 -15.83 -32.71
N SER A 189 -14.16 -16.92 -33.03
CA SER A 189 -13.03 -16.99 -33.98
C SER A 189 -13.48 -16.68 -35.40
#